data_AF-A0A7Z9LP46-F1
#
_entry.id   AF-A0A7Z9LP46-F1
#
_cell.length_a   1.000
_cell.length_b   1.000
_cell.length_c   1.000
_cell.angle_alpha   90.00
_cell.angle_beta   90.00
_cell.angle_gamma   90.00
#
_symmetry.space_group_name_H-M   'P 1'
#
loop_
_entity.id
_entity.type
_entity.pdbx_description
1 polymer ?
#
loop_
_entity_poly.entity_id
_entity_poly.type
_entity_poly.pdbx_seq_one_letter_code
_entity_poly.pdbx_strand_id
1 'polypeptide(L)'
;MASNAGYVNYFETLGLADGANPGEARKVYKRMMKKLVQDIARTEITPDKRSAFILDVARLNAACFVLKDKDRREIYWAEREALIAMEAEWCALDESDTEAHEKIRGNFDSRVRSFLSKYVEEMTLTAGQDREILEASHWDEAHARYATSLLRYYRQHLYNDILERLPYHEVTKPKIDWVERQSTVVELLGGLC
;
A
#
# COMPACT_ATOMS: atom_id res chain seq x y z
N MET A 1 -14.47 9.99 2.18
CA MET A 1 -13.53 10.27 1.07
C MET A 1 -12.47 9.19 1.11
N ALA A 2 -12.22 8.48 0.00
CA ALA A 2 -11.18 7.45 -0.05
C ALA A 2 -9.80 8.10 0.21
N SER A 3 -9.00 7.46 1.04
CA SER A 3 -7.66 7.96 1.38
C SER A 3 -6.64 7.40 0.39
N ASN A 4 -5.72 8.24 -0.08
CA ASN A 4 -4.56 7.80 -0.85
C ASN A 4 -3.53 7.03 0.01
N ALA A 5 -3.68 7.05 1.33
CA ALA A 5 -2.73 6.43 2.26
C ALA A 5 -2.67 4.90 2.07
N GLY A 6 -1.51 4.29 2.35
CA GLY A 6 -1.33 2.83 2.29
C GLY A 6 -1.18 2.26 0.87
N TYR A 7 -1.80 2.86 -0.15
CA TYR A 7 -1.55 2.47 -1.55
C TYR A 7 -0.20 3.04 -2.00
N VAL A 8 0.75 2.15 -2.30
CA VAL A 8 2.07 2.56 -2.81
C VAL A 8 1.89 3.52 -3.98
N ASN A 9 2.37 4.77 -3.80
CA ASN A 9 2.43 5.76 -4.86
C ASN A 9 3.89 5.98 -5.30
N TYR A 10 4.26 5.45 -6.46
CA TYR A 10 5.60 5.60 -7.01
C TYR A 10 5.91 7.00 -7.54
N PHE A 11 4.91 7.78 -7.94
CA PHE A 11 5.14 9.18 -8.30
C PHE A 11 5.54 9.97 -7.06
N GLU A 12 4.78 9.84 -5.97
CA GLU A 12 5.12 10.45 -4.67
C GLU A 12 6.46 9.95 -4.12
N THR A 13 6.77 8.65 -4.26
CA THR A 13 8.06 8.07 -3.84
C THR A 13 9.25 8.76 -4.52
N LEU A 14 9.08 9.21 -5.78
CA LEU A 14 10.08 9.99 -6.51
C LEU A 14 9.87 11.51 -6.39
N GLY A 15 8.89 11.99 -5.63
CA GLY A 15 8.54 13.42 -5.55
C GLY A 15 8.10 14.01 -6.89
N LEU A 16 7.40 13.23 -7.71
CA LEU A 16 6.89 13.59 -9.03
C LEU A 16 5.40 13.85 -8.98
N ALA A 17 4.91 14.66 -9.93
CA ALA A 17 3.49 14.78 -10.20
C ALA A 17 2.96 13.50 -10.87
N ASP A 18 1.68 13.22 -10.64
CA ASP A 18 1.00 12.10 -11.29
C ASP A 18 1.08 12.25 -12.81
N GLY A 19 1.43 11.16 -13.50
CA GLY A 19 1.58 11.16 -14.96
C GLY A 19 2.92 11.69 -15.49
N ALA A 20 3.89 12.05 -14.62
CA ALA A 20 5.24 12.42 -15.02
C ALA A 20 5.86 11.44 -16.03
N ASN A 21 6.61 11.95 -17.00
CA ASN A 21 7.10 11.13 -18.10
C ASN A 21 8.23 10.17 -17.67
N PRO A 22 8.48 9.08 -18.41
CA PRO A 22 9.48 8.09 -18.00
C PRO A 22 10.91 8.65 -17.90
N GLY A 23 11.25 9.67 -18.69
CA GLY A 23 12.55 10.34 -18.65
C GLY A 23 12.77 11.12 -17.35
N GLU A 24 11.73 11.80 -16.87
CA GLU A 24 11.73 12.48 -15.57
C GLU A 24 11.91 11.48 -14.44
N ALA A 25 11.18 10.36 -14.44
CA ALA A 25 11.33 9.31 -13.45
C ALA A 25 12.78 8.83 -13.32
N ARG A 26 13.44 8.51 -14.45
CA ARG A 26 14.86 8.10 -14.46
C ARG A 26 15.79 9.20 -13.93
N LYS A 27 15.56 10.45 -14.34
CA LYS A 27 16.38 11.60 -13.93
C LYS A 27 16.28 11.85 -12.42
N VAL A 28 15.07 11.82 -11.87
CA VAL A 28 14.86 12.06 -10.44
C VAL A 28 15.37 10.89 -9.60
N TYR A 29 15.10 9.65 -10.02
CA TYR A 29 15.64 8.45 -9.38
C TYR A 29 17.17 8.50 -9.23
N LYS A 30 17.92 8.76 -10.31
CA LYS A 30 19.40 8.83 -10.25
C LYS A 30 19.89 9.88 -9.25
N ARG A 31 19.19 11.01 -9.15
CA ARG A 31 19.50 12.09 -8.20
C ARG A 31 19.25 11.66 -6.76
N MET A 32 18.07 11.09 -6.49
CA MET A 32 17.67 10.64 -5.15
C MET A 32 18.54 9.48 -4.66
N MET A 33 18.81 8.51 -5.52
CA MET A 33 19.67 7.37 -5.21
C MET A 33 21.09 7.81 -4.86
N LYS A 34 21.69 8.68 -5.68
CA LYS A 34 23.01 9.26 -5.40
C LYS A 34 23.06 9.94 -4.02
N LYS A 35 22.02 10.72 -3.70
CA LYS A 35 21.92 11.40 -2.40
C LYS A 35 21.82 10.37 -1.27
N LEU A 36 20.94 9.39 -1.39
CA LEU A 36 20.72 8.36 -0.38
C LEU A 36 22.00 7.55 -0.07
N VAL A 37 22.74 7.14 -1.11
CA VAL A 37 24.03 6.44 -0.97
C VAL A 37 25.09 7.33 -0.31
N GLN A 38 25.12 8.63 -0.62
CA GLN A 38 26.05 9.56 0.02
C GLN A 38 25.71 9.80 1.50
N ASP A 39 24.43 9.87 1.84
CA ASP A 39 23.96 10.13 3.19
C ASP A 39 24.28 8.96 4.13
N ILE A 40 24.09 7.71 3.68
CA ILE A 40 24.42 6.53 4.50
C ILE A 40 25.93 6.38 4.72
N ALA A 41 26.76 6.72 3.71
CA ALA A 41 28.22 6.62 3.82
C ALA A 41 28.82 7.61 4.84
N ARG A 42 28.08 8.66 5.19
CA ARG A 42 28.49 9.70 6.14
C ARG A 42 27.91 9.52 7.54
N THR A 43 27.06 8.52 7.73
CA THR A 43 26.29 8.33 8.96
C THR A 43 26.74 7.07 9.68
N GLU A 44 26.76 7.09 11.01
CA GLU A 44 26.94 5.89 11.80
C GLU A 44 25.79 4.90 11.57
N ILE A 45 26.13 3.69 11.12
CA ILE A 45 25.17 2.67 10.69
C ILE A 45 24.72 1.85 11.91
N THR A 46 23.63 2.29 12.53
CA THR A 46 22.85 1.45 13.46
C THR A 46 21.97 0.45 12.68
N PRO A 47 21.54 -0.67 13.28
CA PRO A 47 20.63 -1.63 12.64
C PRO A 47 19.37 -0.99 12.05
N ASP A 48 18.72 -0.08 12.78
CA ASP A 48 17.47 0.56 12.32
C ASP A 48 17.69 1.46 11.10
N LYS A 49 18.74 2.28 11.13
CA LYS A 49 19.16 3.09 9.97
C LYS A 49 19.49 2.22 8.75
N ARG A 50 20.11 1.05 8.95
CA ARG A 50 20.39 0.10 7.87
C ARG A 50 19.10 -0.45 7.27
N SER A 51 18.14 -0.84 8.11
CA SER A 51 16.82 -1.31 7.67
C SER A 51 16.07 -0.23 6.89
N ALA A 52 16.02 0.99 7.42
CA ALA A 52 15.40 2.13 6.75
C ALA A 52 16.06 2.42 5.39
N PHE A 53 17.40 2.47 5.36
CA PHE A 53 18.16 2.67 4.12
C PHE A 53 17.86 1.60 3.06
N ILE A 54 17.87 0.32 3.45
CA ILE A 54 17.62 -0.77 2.50
C ILE A 54 16.18 -0.72 1.98
N LEU A 55 15.21 -0.39 2.84
CA LEU A 55 13.82 -0.21 2.43
C LEU A 55 13.66 0.99 1.48
N ASP A 56 14.34 2.11 1.74
CA ASP A 56 14.29 3.29 0.86
C ASP A 56 14.91 3.02 -0.50
N VAL A 57 16.07 2.33 -0.56
CA VAL A 57 16.68 1.90 -1.82
C VAL A 57 15.73 0.97 -2.58
N ALA A 58 15.16 -0.02 -1.90
CA ALA A 58 14.19 -0.95 -2.47
C ALA A 58 12.99 -0.22 -3.10
N ARG A 59 12.40 0.73 -2.37
CA ARG A 59 11.26 1.54 -2.84
C ARG A 59 11.62 2.42 -4.03
N LEU A 60 12.78 3.07 -4.01
CA LEU A 60 13.26 3.88 -5.15
C LEU A 60 13.54 3.03 -6.39
N ASN A 61 14.11 1.83 -6.20
CA ASN A 61 14.37 0.88 -7.28
C ASN A 61 13.05 0.45 -7.93
N ALA A 62 12.06 0.02 -7.14
CA ALA A 62 10.75 -0.35 -7.66
C ALA A 62 10.04 0.81 -8.36
N ALA A 63 10.08 2.02 -7.76
CA ALA A 63 9.49 3.22 -8.34
C ALA A 63 10.07 3.54 -9.72
N CYS A 64 11.40 3.55 -9.84
CA CYS A 64 12.07 3.76 -11.12
C CYS A 64 11.72 2.65 -12.10
N PHE A 65 11.78 1.38 -11.68
CA PHE A 65 11.52 0.23 -12.53
C PHE A 65 10.13 0.26 -13.16
N VAL A 66 9.11 0.60 -12.36
CA VAL A 66 7.72 0.69 -12.82
C VAL A 66 7.50 1.92 -13.68
N LEU A 67 7.98 3.09 -13.25
CA LEU A 67 7.67 4.37 -13.92
C LEU A 67 8.50 4.64 -15.18
N LYS A 68 9.68 4.02 -15.32
CA LYS A 68 10.58 4.24 -16.46
C LYS A 68 10.12 3.57 -17.76
N ASP A 69 9.09 2.74 -17.68
CA ASP A 69 8.49 1.99 -18.77
C ASP A 69 7.03 2.41 -18.93
N LYS A 70 6.65 2.75 -20.16
CA LYS A 70 5.36 3.39 -20.42
C LYS A 70 4.20 2.44 -20.08
N ASP A 71 4.28 1.20 -20.56
CA ASP A 71 3.18 0.24 -20.45
C ASP A 71 3.01 -0.22 -18.99
N ARG A 72 4.11 -0.56 -18.30
CA ARG A 72 4.06 -0.93 -16.88
C ARG A 72 3.52 0.20 -16.01
N ARG A 73 3.93 1.44 -16.29
CA ARG A 73 3.43 2.62 -15.58
C ARG A 73 1.93 2.81 -15.77
N GLU A 74 1.42 2.67 -17.00
CA GLU A 74 -0.01 2.81 -17.29
C GLU A 74 -0.83 1.72 -16.59
N ILE A 75 -0.36 0.46 -16.63
CA ILE A 75 -1.00 -0.66 -15.91
C ILE A 75 -0.99 -0.41 -14.40
N TYR A 76 0.16 -0.04 -13.84
CA TYR A 76 0.30 0.27 -12.42
C TYR A 76 -0.66 1.37 -11.97
N TRP A 77 -0.74 2.46 -12.73
CA TRP A 77 -1.61 3.57 -12.38
C TRP A 77 -3.08 3.16 -12.45
N ALA A 78 -3.48 2.45 -13.50
CA ALA A 78 -4.84 1.95 -13.64
C ALA A 78 -5.23 0.99 -12.49
N GLU A 79 -4.34 0.07 -12.10
CA GLU A 79 -4.58 -0.86 -10.99
C GLU A 79 -4.72 -0.12 -9.65
N ARG A 80 -3.89 0.91 -9.42
CA ARG A 80 -3.96 1.75 -8.22
C ARG A 80 -5.29 2.53 -8.15
N GLU A 81 -5.66 3.21 -9.24
CA GLU A 81 -6.90 3.98 -9.30
C GLU A 81 -8.14 3.09 -9.15
N ALA A 82 -8.12 1.88 -9.71
CA ALA A 82 -9.21 0.92 -9.55
C ALA A 82 -9.40 0.47 -8.10
N LEU A 83 -8.33 0.33 -7.31
CA LEU A 83 -8.41 0.02 -5.88
C LEU A 83 -8.99 1.17 -5.07
N ILE A 84 -8.53 2.39 -5.32
CA ILE A 84 -9.03 3.59 -4.63
C ILE A 84 -10.52 3.79 -4.95
N ALA A 85 -10.92 3.58 -6.21
CA ALA A 85 -12.31 3.63 -6.63
C ALA A 85 -13.17 2.56 -5.92
N MET A 86 -12.64 1.34 -5.76
CA MET A 86 -13.33 0.27 -5.02
C MET A 86 -13.46 0.56 -3.53
N GLU A 87 -12.45 1.17 -2.91
CA GLU A 87 -12.56 1.67 -1.53
C GLU A 87 -13.65 2.76 -1.43
N ALA A 88 -13.67 3.70 -2.38
CA ALA A 88 -14.69 4.75 -2.41
C ALA A 88 -16.10 4.18 -2.58
N GLU A 89 -16.27 3.19 -3.44
CA GLU A 89 -17.52 2.46 -3.64
C GLU A 89 -17.96 1.77 -2.35
N TRP A 90 -17.07 1.04 -1.68
CA TRP A 90 -17.38 0.38 -0.40
C TRP A 90 -17.78 1.42 0.66
N CYS A 91 -17.05 2.52 0.80
CA CYS A 91 -17.38 3.57 1.75
C CYS A 91 -18.72 4.27 1.46
N ALA A 92 -19.22 4.19 0.23
CA ALA A 92 -20.46 4.81 -0.21
C ALA A 92 -21.68 3.86 -0.15
N LEU A 93 -21.47 2.57 0.13
CA LEU A 93 -22.57 1.61 0.29
C LEU A 93 -23.45 1.97 1.48
N ASP A 94 -24.75 1.74 1.32
CA ASP A 94 -25.70 1.86 2.41
C ASP A 94 -25.47 0.73 3.43
N GLU A 95 -25.40 1.07 4.72
CA GLU A 95 -25.10 0.11 5.79
C GLU A 95 -26.10 -1.06 5.86
N SER A 96 -27.31 -0.90 5.31
CA SER A 96 -28.33 -1.95 5.28
C SER A 96 -28.08 -3.02 4.21
N ASP A 97 -27.24 -2.74 3.21
CA ASP A 97 -26.92 -3.64 2.10
C ASP A 97 -25.80 -4.62 2.46
N THR A 98 -26.12 -5.59 3.32
CA THR A 98 -25.16 -6.56 3.83
C THR A 98 -24.53 -7.44 2.75
N GLU A 99 -25.27 -7.77 1.69
CA GLU A 99 -24.77 -8.62 0.60
C GLU A 99 -23.74 -7.87 -0.25
N ALA A 100 -24.01 -6.60 -0.59
CA ALA A 100 -23.05 -5.77 -1.30
C ALA A 100 -21.77 -5.56 -0.49
N HIS A 101 -21.90 -5.31 0.82
CA HIS A 101 -20.75 -5.17 1.73
C HIS A 101 -19.89 -6.43 1.79
N GLU A 102 -20.48 -7.63 1.88
CA GLU A 102 -19.72 -8.88 1.91
C GLU A 102 -18.98 -9.14 0.59
N LYS A 103 -19.66 -8.90 -0.53
CA LYS A 103 -19.10 -9.07 -1.87
C LYS A 103 -17.94 -8.12 -2.14
N ILE A 104 -18.11 -6.82 -1.83
CA ILE A 104 -17.05 -5.83 -2.06
C ILE A 104 -15.86 -6.07 -1.15
N ARG A 105 -16.09 -6.46 0.12
CA ARG A 105 -15.02 -6.79 1.08
C ARG A 105 -14.12 -7.92 0.56
N GLY A 106 -14.70 -9.04 0.13
CA GLY A 106 -13.92 -10.18 -0.38
C GLY A 106 -13.12 -9.84 -1.64
N ASN A 107 -13.74 -9.08 -2.56
CA ASN A 107 -13.07 -8.62 -3.78
C ASN A 107 -11.93 -7.63 -3.49
N PHE A 108 -12.18 -6.68 -2.60
CA PHE A 108 -11.23 -5.67 -2.22
C PHE A 108 -10.02 -6.27 -1.49
N ASP A 109 -10.24 -7.17 -0.52
CA ASP A 109 -9.17 -7.84 0.21
C ASP A 109 -8.20 -8.57 -0.73
N SER A 110 -8.74 -9.39 -1.63
CA SER A 110 -7.96 -10.13 -2.62
C SER A 110 -7.15 -9.18 -3.51
N ARG A 111 -7.78 -8.10 -4.02
CA ARG A 111 -7.12 -7.14 -4.89
C ARG A 111 -6.02 -6.33 -4.19
N VAL A 112 -6.24 -5.89 -2.95
CA VAL A 112 -5.21 -5.16 -2.19
C VAL A 112 -4.02 -6.07 -1.92
N ARG A 113 -4.26 -7.32 -1.49
CA ARG A 113 -3.18 -8.30 -1.28
C ARG A 113 -2.38 -8.54 -2.56
N SER A 114 -3.05 -8.74 -3.70
CA SER A 114 -2.40 -8.91 -5.00
C SER A 114 -1.60 -7.66 -5.41
N PHE A 115 -2.18 -6.46 -5.29
CA PHE A 115 -1.52 -5.21 -5.62
C PHE A 115 -0.27 -4.99 -4.78
N LEU A 116 -0.38 -5.15 -3.46
CA LEU A 116 0.75 -4.98 -2.55
C LEU A 116 1.81 -6.06 -2.77
N SER A 117 1.44 -7.31 -3.03
CA SER A 117 2.39 -8.37 -3.38
C SER A 117 3.17 -8.03 -4.66
N LYS A 118 2.46 -7.59 -5.71
CA LYS A 118 3.05 -7.24 -7.00
C LYS A 118 3.96 -6.02 -6.88
N TYR A 119 3.46 -4.92 -6.32
CA TYR A 119 4.19 -3.66 -6.33
C TYR A 119 5.21 -3.56 -5.21
N VAL A 120 4.94 -4.03 -3.98
CA VAL A 120 5.92 -3.94 -2.89
C VAL A 120 7.04 -4.98 -3.03
N GLU A 121 6.71 -6.22 -3.40
CA GLU A 121 7.68 -7.32 -3.40
C GLU A 121 8.20 -7.65 -4.81
N GLU A 122 7.31 -8.06 -5.72
CA GLU A 122 7.71 -8.59 -7.03
C GLU A 122 8.45 -7.54 -7.89
N MET A 123 7.91 -6.32 -7.99
CA MET A 123 8.54 -5.25 -8.75
C MET A 123 9.90 -4.84 -8.15
N THR A 124 10.06 -4.92 -6.84
CA THR A 124 11.34 -4.63 -6.17
C THR A 124 12.39 -5.69 -6.50
N LEU A 125 12.02 -6.96 -6.41
CA LEU A 125 12.91 -8.07 -6.74
C LEU A 125 13.32 -8.04 -8.22
N THR A 126 12.38 -7.73 -9.10
CA THR A 126 12.63 -7.60 -10.54
C THR A 126 13.48 -6.36 -10.85
N ALA A 127 13.26 -5.24 -10.15
CA ALA A 127 14.11 -4.06 -10.25
C ALA A 127 15.57 -4.36 -9.88
N GLY A 128 15.79 -5.27 -8.93
CA GLY A 128 17.11 -5.79 -8.55
C GLY A 128 17.84 -6.60 -9.63
N GLN A 129 17.23 -6.81 -10.79
CA GLN A 129 17.85 -7.44 -11.97
C GLN A 129 18.05 -6.45 -13.13
N ASP A 130 17.52 -5.23 -13.02
CA ASP A 130 17.61 -4.22 -14.06
C ASP A 130 18.96 -3.49 -14.02
N ARG A 131 19.68 -3.51 -15.14
CA ARG A 131 21.04 -2.96 -15.24
C ARG A 131 21.13 -1.49 -14.83
N GLU A 132 20.21 -0.64 -15.30
CA GLU A 132 20.25 0.80 -15.00
C GLU A 132 20.01 1.07 -13.51
N ILE A 133 19.16 0.27 -12.87
CA ILE A 133 18.86 0.37 -11.45
C ILE A 133 20.04 -0.12 -10.61
N LEU A 134 20.63 -1.27 -10.97
CA LEU A 134 21.81 -1.83 -10.31
C LEU A 134 23.00 -0.88 -10.35
N GLU A 135 23.28 -0.28 -11.51
CA GLU A 135 24.37 0.69 -11.69
C GLU A 135 24.22 1.92 -10.78
N ALA A 136 22.99 2.38 -10.55
CA ALA A 136 22.72 3.58 -9.75
C ALA A 136 22.66 3.29 -8.25
N SER A 137 22.16 2.11 -7.85
CA SER A 137 21.87 1.78 -6.44
C SER A 137 22.97 0.97 -5.75
N HIS A 138 23.90 0.38 -6.53
CA HIS A 138 24.86 -0.62 -6.02
C HIS A 138 24.18 -1.80 -5.31
N TRP A 139 22.95 -2.11 -5.71
CA TRP A 139 22.18 -3.22 -5.18
C TRP A 139 22.86 -4.55 -5.52
N ASP A 140 22.88 -5.46 -4.55
CA ASP A 140 23.48 -6.78 -4.70
C ASP A 140 22.62 -7.86 -4.01
N GLU A 141 23.09 -9.11 -4.05
CA GLU A 141 22.38 -10.24 -3.47
C GLU A 141 22.20 -10.11 -1.95
N ALA A 142 23.16 -9.50 -1.24
CA ALA A 142 23.05 -9.30 0.19
C ALA A 142 21.93 -8.31 0.53
N HIS A 143 21.82 -7.22 -0.24
CA HIS A 143 20.70 -6.28 -0.13
C HIS A 143 19.37 -6.97 -0.44
N ALA A 144 19.29 -7.76 -1.51
CA ALA A 144 18.07 -8.46 -1.89
C ALA A 144 17.57 -9.43 -0.80
N ARG A 145 18.47 -10.22 -0.21
CA ARG A 145 18.13 -11.13 0.88
C ARG A 145 17.60 -10.38 2.10
N TYR A 146 18.25 -9.29 2.49
CA TYR A 146 17.82 -8.51 3.65
C TYR A 146 16.52 -7.74 3.39
N ALA A 147 16.33 -7.21 2.19
CA ALA A 147 15.13 -6.49 1.81
C ALA A 147 13.89 -7.39 1.80
N THR A 148 14.03 -8.69 1.53
CA THR A 148 12.89 -9.62 1.46
C THR A 148 12.06 -9.62 2.75
N SER A 149 12.69 -9.65 3.93
CA SER A 149 11.96 -9.60 5.21
C SER A 149 11.38 -8.21 5.49
N LEU A 150 12.12 -7.15 5.18
CA LEU A 150 11.68 -5.76 5.35
C LEU A 150 10.46 -5.44 4.48
N LEU A 151 10.46 -5.90 3.23
CA LEU A 151 9.36 -5.69 2.30
C LEU A 151 8.10 -6.42 2.74
N ARG A 152 8.23 -7.64 3.28
CA ARG A 152 7.08 -8.38 3.86
C ARG A 152 6.46 -7.64 5.03
N TYR A 153 7.30 -7.12 5.94
CA TYR A 153 6.84 -6.32 7.07
C TYR A 153 6.16 -5.03 6.60
N TYR A 154 6.81 -4.30 5.68
CA TYR A 154 6.26 -3.09 5.09
C TYR A 154 4.95 -3.35 4.36
N ARG A 155 4.84 -4.44 3.58
CA ARG A 155 3.61 -4.87 2.91
C ARG A 155 2.49 -5.11 3.91
N GLN A 156 2.77 -5.81 5.00
CA GLN A 156 1.78 -6.08 6.05
C GLN A 156 1.33 -4.79 6.73
N HIS A 157 2.25 -3.86 7.01
CA HIS A 157 1.93 -2.57 7.59
C HIS A 157 1.01 -1.76 6.68
N LEU A 158 1.34 -1.64 5.39
CA LEU A 158 0.48 -0.95 4.41
C LEU A 158 -0.90 -1.59 4.29
N TYR A 159 -0.96 -2.92 4.31
CA TYR A 159 -2.23 -3.65 4.28
C TYR A 159 -3.10 -3.31 5.50
N ASN A 160 -2.51 -3.29 6.70
CA ASN A 160 -3.22 -2.91 7.92
C ASN A 160 -3.70 -1.44 7.86
N ASP A 161 -2.85 -0.51 7.42
CA ASP A 161 -3.22 0.91 7.27
C ASP A 161 -4.39 1.13 6.30
N ILE A 162 -4.54 0.27 5.29
CA ILE A 162 -5.68 0.27 4.38
C ILE A 162 -6.92 -0.29 5.07
N LEU A 163 -6.79 -1.41 5.79
CA LEU A 163 -7.92 -2.04 6.46
C LEU A 163 -8.48 -1.22 7.62
N GLU A 164 -7.62 -0.65 8.46
CA GLU A 164 -8.02 0.05 9.69
C GLU A 164 -8.92 1.26 9.43
N ARG A 165 -8.84 1.85 8.22
CA ARG A 165 -9.73 2.95 7.82
C ARG A 165 -11.05 2.51 7.19
N LEU A 166 -11.22 1.23 6.87
CA LEU A 166 -12.42 0.72 6.22
C LEU A 166 -13.51 0.39 7.25
N PRO A 167 -14.77 0.78 6.98
CA PRO A 167 -15.87 0.47 7.87
C PRO A 167 -16.10 -1.04 7.90
N TYR A 168 -16.22 -1.60 9.12
CA TYR A 168 -16.66 -3.00 9.32
C TYR A 168 -15.77 -4.05 8.63
N HIS A 169 -14.47 -3.77 8.46
CA HIS A 169 -13.57 -4.63 7.72
C HIS A 169 -13.37 -6.01 8.39
N GLU A 170 -13.37 -6.09 9.72
CA GLU A 170 -13.25 -7.36 10.47
C GLU A 170 -14.61 -8.02 10.77
N VAL A 171 -15.70 -7.24 10.83
CA VAL A 171 -16.99 -7.69 11.35
C VAL A 171 -18.13 -6.99 10.63
N THR A 172 -19.12 -7.74 10.16
CA THR A 172 -20.38 -7.18 9.68
C THR A 172 -21.01 -6.36 10.82
N LYS A 173 -21.45 -5.12 10.56
CA LYS A 173 -22.12 -4.30 11.57
C LYS A 173 -23.30 -5.09 12.16
N PRO A 174 -23.42 -5.21 13.50
CA PRO A 174 -24.56 -5.91 14.08
C PRO A 174 -25.85 -5.19 13.69
N LYS A 175 -26.82 -5.93 13.13
CA LYS A 175 -28.19 -5.44 12.96
C LYS A 175 -28.82 -5.32 14.35
N ILE A 176 -28.72 -4.13 14.94
CA ILE A 176 -29.36 -3.83 16.22
C ILE A 176 -30.75 -3.28 15.91
N ASP A 177 -31.78 -4.08 16.17
CA ASP A 177 -33.14 -3.59 16.22
C ASP A 177 -33.34 -2.83 17.55
N TRP A 178 -33.27 -1.50 17.48
CA TRP A 178 -33.46 -0.64 18.64
C TRP A 178 -34.91 -0.65 19.13
N VAL A 179 -35.88 -0.92 18.27
CA VAL A 179 -37.30 -1.01 18.63
C VAL A 179 -37.54 -2.28 19.44
N GLU A 180 -37.02 -3.41 18.96
CA GLU A 180 -37.02 -4.68 19.69
C GLU A 180 -36.35 -4.49 21.06
N ARG A 181 -35.11 -3.98 21.10
CA ARG A 181 -34.39 -3.75 22.37
C ARG A 181 -35.16 -2.85 23.34
N GLN A 182 -35.80 -1.79 22.84
CA GLN A 182 -36.55 -0.87 23.68
C GLN A 182 -37.82 -1.55 24.25
N SER A 183 -38.52 -2.36 23.45
CA SER A 183 -39.65 -3.16 23.93
C SER A 183 -39.24 -4.20 24.98
N THR A 184 -38.13 -4.91 24.77
CA THR A 184 -37.59 -5.89 25.72
C THR A 184 -37.21 -5.24 27.05
N VAL A 185 -36.58 -4.07 27.02
CA VAL A 185 -36.24 -3.33 28.26
C VAL A 185 -37.50 -2.90 29.01
N VAL A 186 -38.54 -2.43 28.30
CA VAL A 186 -39.82 -2.07 28.92
C VAL A 186 -40.50 -3.28 29.56
N GLU A 187 -40.51 -4.45 28.89
CA GLU A 187 -41.06 -5.69 29.47
C GLU A 187 -40.28 -6.17 30.70
N LEU A 188 -38.96 -6.15 30.65
CA LEU A 188 -38.11 -6.55 31.78
C LEU A 188 -38.28 -5.65 33.01
N LEU A 189 -38.41 -4.34 32.79
CA LEU A 189 -38.66 -3.37 33.86
C LEU A 189 -40.11 -3.42 34.37
N GLY A 190 -41.06 -3.74 33.49
CA GLY A 190 -42.48 -3.90 33.85
C GLY A 190 -42.79 -5.20 34.61
N GLY A 191 -42.01 -6.26 34.39
CA GLY A 191 -42.12 -7.54 35.10
C GLY A 191 -41.40 -7.60 36.45
N LEU A 192 -40.75 -6.50 36.88
CA LEU A 192 -40.07 -6.35 38.17
C LEU A 192 -40.95 -5.70 39.26
N CYS A 193 -42.27 -5.60 39.04
CA CYS A 193 -43.26 -5.14 40.03
C CYS A 193 -44.05 -6.31 40.62
#